data_AF-A0A836SW21-F1
#
_entry.id   AF-A0A836SW21-F1
#
_cell.length_a   1.000
_cell.length_b   1.000
_cell.length_c   1.000
_cell.angle_alpha   90.00
_cell.angle_beta   90.00
_cell.angle_gamma   90.00
#
_symmetry.space_group_name_H-M   'P 1'
#
loop_
_entity.id
_entity.type
_entity.pdbx_description
1 polymer ?
#
loop_
_entity_poly.entity_id
_entity_poly.type
_entity_poly.pdbx_seq_one_letter_code
_entity_poly.pdbx_strand_id
1 'polypeptide(L)'
;MSTPSHSYRLQWKGATGVLLGPGVFALLLGSALALMGRSGILPRPWPVSDMDRTIVLHQAAAAERASAADVLLLGDSACLLDIRADLLSRMLRRRVLSLATLSYLRADAQEVLLRRYLENARRRPEIILIAFHPDSLRWPRSEKYYLDLMADWWAGRLPRESARGRR
;
A
#
# COMPACT_ATOMS: atom_id res chain seq x y z
N MET A 1 -73.79 -0.85 -2.85
CA MET A 1 -72.39 -0.92 -2.40
C MET A 1 -71.58 -1.58 -3.50
N SER A 2 -70.73 -0.83 -4.19
CA SER A 2 -69.81 -1.34 -5.20
C SER A 2 -68.60 -0.41 -5.23
N THR A 3 -67.48 -0.89 -4.68
CA THR A 3 -66.19 -0.20 -4.70
C THR A 3 -65.58 -0.27 -6.10
N PRO A 4 -65.12 0.84 -6.71
CA PRO A 4 -64.43 0.78 -7.99
C PRO A 4 -63.05 0.15 -7.81
N SER A 5 -62.78 -0.93 -8.54
CA SER A 5 -61.47 -1.58 -8.62
C SER A 5 -60.52 -0.71 -9.44
N HIS A 6 -59.51 -0.12 -8.80
CA HIS A 6 -58.42 0.57 -9.50
C HIS A 6 -57.50 -0.45 -10.19
N SER A 7 -57.50 -0.46 -11.51
CA SER A 7 -56.57 -1.24 -12.33
C SER A 7 -55.36 -0.36 -12.69
N TYR A 8 -54.19 -0.68 -12.12
CA TYR A 8 -52.92 -0.06 -12.50
C TYR A 8 -52.41 -0.72 -13.79
N ARG A 9 -52.60 -0.06 -14.94
CA ARG A 9 -51.89 -0.41 -16.19
C ARG A 9 -50.46 0.12 -16.10
N LEU A 10 -49.51 -0.74 -15.72
CA LEU A 10 -48.08 -0.48 -15.84
C LEU A 10 -47.72 -0.27 -17.33
N GLN A 11 -47.58 1.00 -17.73
CA GLN A 11 -47.08 1.37 -19.06
C GLN A 11 -45.56 1.13 -19.12
N TRP A 12 -45.16 -0.03 -19.63
CA TRP A 12 -43.76 -0.43 -19.86
C TRP A 12 -42.94 0.56 -20.69
N LYS A 13 -43.60 1.41 -21.49
CA LYS A 13 -42.92 2.43 -22.33
C LYS A 13 -42.24 3.55 -21.53
N GLY A 14 -42.59 3.75 -20.26
CA GLY A 14 -41.92 4.72 -19.37
C GLY A 14 -40.75 4.15 -18.57
N ALA A 15 -40.66 2.82 -18.42
CA ALA A 15 -39.65 2.18 -17.58
C ALA A 15 -38.26 2.14 -18.25
N THR A 16 -38.20 2.08 -19.59
CA THR A 16 -36.95 2.00 -20.33
C THR A 16 -36.13 3.30 -20.25
N GLY A 17 -36.77 4.46 -20.34
CA GLY A 17 -36.10 5.76 -20.23
C GLY A 17 -35.54 6.05 -18.82
N VAL A 18 -36.23 5.60 -17.77
CA VAL A 18 -35.83 5.81 -16.37
C VAL A 18 -34.64 4.93 -15.96
N LEU A 19 -34.46 3.76 -16.60
CA LEU A 19 -33.33 2.86 -16.35
C LEU A 19 -32.13 3.09 -17.29
N LEU A 20 -32.36 3.62 -18.49
CA LEU A 20 -31.29 3.93 -19.46
C LEU A 20 -30.34 5.01 -18.96
N GLY A 21 -30.85 6.09 -18.35
CA GLY A 21 -30.02 7.17 -17.82
C GLY A 21 -29.00 6.70 -16.77
N PRO A 22 -29.45 6.05 -15.68
CA PRO A 22 -28.56 5.49 -14.66
C PRO A 22 -27.60 4.43 -15.21
N GLY A 23 -28.06 3.60 -16.16
CA GLY A 23 -27.24 2.57 -16.79
C GLY A 23 -26.10 3.15 -17.62
N VAL A 24 -26.39 4.16 -18.45
CA VAL A 24 -25.38 4.86 -19.26
C VAL A 24 -24.40 5.61 -18.34
N PHE A 25 -24.90 6.27 -17.29
CA PHE A 25 -24.03 6.94 -16.31
C PHE A 25 -23.10 5.96 -15.61
N ALA A 26 -23.60 4.82 -15.14
CA ALA A 26 -22.77 3.78 -14.49
C ALA A 26 -21.71 3.22 -15.45
N LEU A 27 -22.06 3.02 -16.73
CA LEU A 27 -21.12 2.60 -17.77
C LEU A 27 -20.03 3.64 -18.02
N LEU A 28 -20.39 4.92 -18.14
CA LEU A 28 -19.44 6.01 -18.34
C LEU A 28 -18.52 6.18 -17.11
N LEU A 29 -19.07 6.12 -15.90
CA LEU A 29 -18.29 6.20 -14.68
C LEU A 29 -17.35 5.00 -14.53
N GLY A 30 -17.84 3.78 -14.77
CA GLY A 30 -17.03 2.56 -14.71
C GLY A 30 -15.91 2.55 -15.74
N SER A 31 -16.19 2.99 -16.98
CA SER A 31 -15.18 3.09 -18.03
C SER A 31 -14.16 4.20 -17.74
N ALA A 32 -14.59 5.36 -17.23
CA ALA A 32 -13.67 6.41 -16.77
C ALA A 32 -12.76 5.93 -15.64
N LEU A 33 -13.30 5.24 -14.63
CA LEU A 33 -12.52 4.67 -13.53
C LEU A 33 -11.54 3.59 -14.02
N ALA A 34 -11.95 2.72 -14.94
CA ALA A 34 -11.08 1.72 -15.53
C ALA A 34 -9.93 2.35 -16.35
N LEU A 35 -10.22 3.42 -17.10
CA LEU A 35 -9.21 4.18 -17.83
C LEU A 35 -8.25 4.88 -16.88
N MET A 36 -8.78 5.53 -15.83
CA MET A 36 -7.98 6.21 -14.80
C MET A 36 -7.09 5.21 -14.04
N GLY A 37 -7.60 4.03 -13.72
CA GLY A 37 -6.86 2.95 -13.07
C GLY A 37 -5.70 2.43 -13.93
N ARG A 38 -5.91 2.32 -15.25
CA ARG A 38 -4.85 1.95 -16.21
C ARG A 38 -3.81 3.05 -16.42
N SER A 39 -4.23 4.31 -16.36
CA SER A 39 -3.35 5.47 -16.53
C SER A 39 -2.50 5.81 -15.30
N GLY A 40 -2.71 5.12 -14.17
CA GLY A 40 -1.98 5.36 -12.92
C GLY A 40 -2.40 6.64 -12.18
N ILE A 41 -3.50 7.28 -12.57
CA ILE A 41 -4.03 8.49 -11.93
C ILE A 41 -4.73 8.16 -10.60
N LEU A 42 -5.38 7.00 -10.52
CA LEU A 42 -6.03 6.55 -9.28
C LEU A 42 -4.99 5.96 -8.30
N PRO A 43 -5.13 6.23 -6.98
CA PRO A 43 -4.29 5.59 -5.97
C PRO A 43 -4.48 4.07 -6.05
N ARG A 44 -3.37 3.32 -5.95
CA ARG A 44 -3.41 1.86 -5.93
C ARG A 44 -4.30 1.38 -4.78
N PRO A 45 -5.15 0.35 -4.99
CA PRO A 45 -6.02 -0.16 -3.94
C PRO A 45 -5.18 -0.66 -2.76
N TRP A 46 -5.44 -0.12 -1.57
CA TRP A 46 -4.78 -0.53 -0.35
C TRP A 46 -5.49 -1.74 0.26
N PRO A 47 -4.77 -2.77 0.70
CA PRO A 47 -5.35 -3.93 1.37
C PRO A 47 -5.76 -3.54 2.79
N VAL A 48 -7.01 -3.09 2.97
CA VAL A 48 -7.53 -2.60 4.26
C VAL A 48 -7.67 -3.67 5.34
N SER A 49 -7.60 -4.96 4.97
CA SER A 49 -7.83 -6.10 5.88
C SER A 49 -6.55 -6.71 6.47
N ASP A 50 -5.36 -6.30 6.01
CA ASP A 50 -4.08 -6.85 6.47
C ASP A 50 -3.11 -5.70 6.81
N MET A 51 -2.93 -5.46 8.11
CA MET A 51 -2.07 -4.40 8.64
C MET A 51 -0.61 -4.62 8.26
N ASP A 52 -0.10 -5.86 8.33
CA ASP A 52 1.28 -6.16 7.97
C ASP A 52 1.54 -5.88 6.50
N ARG A 53 0.61 -6.33 5.64
CA ARG A 53 0.69 -6.03 4.21
C ARG A 53 0.68 -4.52 3.95
N THR A 54 -0.15 -3.77 4.66
CA THR A 54 -0.22 -2.31 4.54
C THR A 54 1.10 -1.66 4.95
N ILE A 55 1.71 -2.08 6.07
CA ILE A 55 3.01 -1.59 6.53
C ILE A 55 4.10 -1.89 5.49
N VAL A 56 4.19 -3.13 5.00
CA VAL A 56 5.19 -3.54 4.00
C VAL A 56 5.05 -2.70 2.73
N LEU A 57 3.82 -2.52 2.23
CA LEU A 57 3.58 -1.72 1.03
C LEU A 57 3.88 -0.24 1.22
N HIS A 58 3.60 0.31 2.40
CA HIS A 58 3.99 1.67 2.73
C HIS A 58 5.52 1.85 2.70
N GLN A 59 6.27 0.90 3.25
CA GLN A 59 7.73 0.96 3.21
C GLN A 59 8.30 0.72 1.81
N ALA A 60 7.71 -0.20 1.04
CA ALA A 60 8.08 -0.42 -0.35
C ALA A 60 7.86 0.85 -1.20
N ALA A 61 6.75 1.56 -0.97
CA ALA A 61 6.47 2.84 -1.62
C ALA A 61 7.41 3.95 -1.13
N ALA A 62 7.74 3.98 0.16
CA ALA A 62 8.69 4.96 0.72
C ALA A 62 10.11 4.76 0.16
N ALA A 63 10.53 3.51 -0.04
CA ALA A 63 11.80 3.17 -0.67
C ALA A 63 11.86 3.57 -2.15
N GLU A 64 10.73 3.54 -2.87
CA GLU A 64 10.67 4.01 -4.27
C GLU A 64 10.65 5.53 -4.42
N ARG A 65 10.15 6.25 -3.41
CA ARG A 65 10.12 7.71 -3.49
C ARG A 65 11.54 8.22 -3.58
N ALA A 66 11.79 9.04 -4.60
CA ALA A 66 13.06 9.73 -4.85
C ALA A 66 13.34 10.80 -3.77
N SER A 67 13.48 10.34 -2.54
CA SER A 67 13.80 11.08 -1.34
C SER A 67 15.30 11.40 -1.32
N ALA A 68 15.66 12.43 -0.58
CA ALA A 68 17.05 12.82 -0.34
C ALA A 68 17.32 12.82 1.16
N ALA A 69 16.99 11.72 1.84
CA ALA A 69 17.28 11.59 3.26
C ALA A 69 18.79 11.76 3.52
N ASP A 70 19.13 12.53 4.53
CA ASP A 70 20.49 12.63 5.08
C ASP A 70 20.79 11.41 5.96
N VAL A 71 19.79 10.94 6.70
CA VAL A 71 19.88 9.79 7.60
C VAL A 71 18.79 8.79 7.23
N LEU A 72 19.17 7.53 7.04
CA LEU A 72 18.25 6.43 6.79
C LEU A 72 18.23 5.49 7.99
N LEU A 73 17.05 5.19 8.52
CA LEU A 73 16.86 4.22 9.60
C LEU A 73 16.33 2.91 9.03
N LEU A 74 16.99 1.81 9.37
CA LEU A 74 16.60 0.45 9.02
C LEU A 74 16.46 -0.37 10.30
N GLY A 75 15.54 -1.32 10.31
CA GLY A 75 15.34 -2.13 11.51
C GLY A 75 13.98 -2.76 11.64
N ASP A 76 13.79 -3.42 12.77
CA ASP A 76 12.51 -3.99 13.18
C ASP A 76 11.74 -3.02 14.11
N SER A 77 10.83 -3.58 14.90
CA SER A 77 10.06 -2.82 15.88
C SER A 77 10.92 -2.07 16.89
N ALA A 78 12.10 -2.58 17.26
CA ALA A 78 12.99 -1.89 18.20
C ALA A 78 13.44 -0.54 17.65
N CYS A 79 13.78 -0.48 16.36
CA CYS A 79 14.13 0.78 15.69
C CYS A 79 12.97 1.78 15.71
N LEU A 80 11.73 1.31 15.52
CA LEU A 80 10.55 2.19 15.54
C LEU A 80 10.18 2.69 16.94
N LEU A 81 10.37 1.84 17.97
CA LEU A 81 10.01 2.17 19.35
C LEU A 81 11.05 3.08 20.00
N ASP A 82 12.33 2.82 19.75
CA ASP A 82 13.43 3.54 20.39
C ASP A 82 13.85 4.79 19.60
N ILE A 83 13.65 4.81 18.28
CA ILE A 83 14.12 5.90 17.41
C ILE A 83 12.97 6.59 16.70
N ARG A 84 12.58 7.73 17.26
CA ARG A 84 11.61 8.64 16.67
C ARG A 84 12.25 9.48 15.55
N ALA A 85 12.00 9.11 14.30
CA ALA A 85 12.57 9.78 13.11
C ALA A 85 12.26 11.29 13.06
N ASP A 86 11.06 11.70 13.49
CA ASP A 86 10.63 13.10 13.54
C ASP A 86 11.44 13.91 14.55
N LEU A 87 11.66 13.36 15.75
CA LEU A 87 12.46 13.98 16.79
C LEU A 87 13.94 14.02 16.38
N LEU A 88 14.47 12.91 15.87
CA LEU A 88 15.84 12.83 15.39
C LEU A 88 16.11 13.83 14.26
N SER A 89 15.16 14.00 13.34
CA SER A 89 15.24 15.00 12.27
C SER A 89 15.35 16.43 12.82
N ARG A 90 14.57 16.76 13.85
CA ARG A 90 14.63 18.09 14.50
C ARG A 90 15.93 18.30 15.25
N MET A 91 16.41 17.28 15.97
CA MET A 91 17.65 17.36 16.75
C MET A 91 18.88 17.52 15.85
N LEU A 92 18.96 16.73 14.77
CA LEU A 92 20.10 16.78 13.85
C LEU A 92 20.00 17.93 12.83
N ARG A 93 18.81 18.54 12.67
CA ARG A 93 18.49 19.44 11.54
C ARG A 93 18.79 18.80 10.19
N ARG A 94 18.45 17.52 10.08
CA ARG A 94 18.70 16.65 8.91
C ARG A 94 17.42 15.94 8.50
N ARG A 95 17.27 15.60 7.23
CA ARG A 95 16.14 14.80 6.75
C ARG A 95 16.37 13.35 7.15
N VAL A 96 15.50 12.83 8.01
CA VAL A 96 15.54 11.43 8.45
C VAL A 96 14.40 10.69 7.78
N LEU A 97 14.69 9.55 7.17
CA LEU A 97 13.70 8.61 6.66
C LEU A 97 13.83 7.29 7.43
N SER A 98 12.72 6.79 7.97
CA SER A 98 12.68 5.45 8.54
C SER A 98 12.01 4.49 7.57
N LEU A 99 12.73 3.41 7.23
CA LEU A 99 12.19 2.23 6.55
C LEU A 99 12.04 1.05 7.52
N ALA A 100 12.19 1.29 8.83
CA ALA A 100 12.00 0.28 9.84
C ALA A 100 10.54 -0.19 9.90
N THR A 101 10.35 -1.44 10.33
CA THR A 101 9.06 -2.14 10.20
C THR A 101 8.67 -2.83 11.49
N LEU A 102 7.39 -2.81 11.85
CA LEU A 102 6.85 -3.60 12.97
C LEU A 102 6.69 -5.08 12.61
N SER A 103 6.51 -5.37 11.33
CA SER A 103 6.32 -6.72 10.80
C SER A 103 7.65 -7.49 10.88
N TYR A 104 7.60 -8.82 10.92
CA TYR A 104 8.76 -9.75 10.92
C TYR A 104 9.63 -9.69 9.63
N LEU A 105 9.75 -8.52 9.02
CA LEU A 105 10.73 -8.19 7.98
C LEU A 105 12.10 -8.13 8.64
N ARG A 106 12.90 -9.11 8.30
CA ARG A 106 14.21 -9.37 8.85
C ARG A 106 15.28 -8.68 8.02
N ALA A 107 16.54 -8.97 8.35
CA ALA A 107 17.69 -8.35 7.70
C ALA A 107 17.66 -8.46 6.16
N ASP A 108 17.22 -9.59 5.62
CA ASP A 108 17.11 -9.81 4.17
C ASP A 108 16.10 -8.86 3.49
N ALA A 109 14.94 -8.63 4.10
CA ALA A 109 13.94 -7.73 3.56
C ALA A 109 14.34 -6.26 3.73
N GLN A 110 15.02 -5.93 4.83
CA GLN A 110 15.60 -4.60 5.06
C GLN A 110 16.71 -4.30 4.05
N GLU A 111 17.51 -5.30 3.67
CA GLU A 111 18.47 -5.19 2.57
C GLU A 111 17.77 -4.88 1.25
N VAL A 112 16.67 -5.57 0.95
CA VAL A 112 15.87 -5.35 -0.25
C VAL A 112 15.28 -3.92 -0.30
N LEU A 113 14.76 -3.42 0.83
CA LEU A 113 14.31 -2.03 0.95
C LEU A 113 15.45 -1.03 0.77
N LEU A 114 16.61 -1.28 1.38
CA LEU A 114 17.79 -0.44 1.27
C LEU A 114 18.29 -0.37 -0.19
N ARG A 115 18.41 -1.51 -0.86
CA ARG A 115 18.82 -1.57 -2.28
C ARG A 115 17.86 -0.75 -3.14
N ARG A 116 16.55 -0.96 -2.97
CA ARG A 116 15.53 -0.21 -3.70
C ARG A 116 15.62 1.30 -3.44
N TYR A 117 15.82 1.69 -2.19
CA TYR A 117 16.02 3.09 -1.85
C TYR A 117 17.26 3.68 -2.53
N LEU A 118 18.41 3.00 -2.46
CA LEU A 118 19.65 3.48 -3.05
C LEU A 118 19.59 3.58 -4.59
N GLU A 119 18.82 2.72 -5.25
CA GLU A 119 18.56 2.77 -6.69
C GLU A 119 17.74 4.00 -7.12
N ASN A 120 16.83 4.47 -6.26
CA ASN A 120 15.90 5.56 -6.56
C ASN A 120 16.25 6.89 -5.86
N ALA A 121 17.20 6.88 -4.94
CA ALA A 121 17.54 8.04 -4.13
C ALA A 121 18.12 9.16 -4.98
N ARG A 122 17.59 10.39 -4.83
CA ARG A 122 18.16 11.59 -5.49
C ARG A 122 19.56 11.89 -4.97
N ARG A 123 19.83 11.49 -3.72
CA ARG A 123 21.12 11.62 -3.05
C ARG A 123 21.27 10.47 -2.06
N ARG A 124 22.46 9.88 -2.00
CA ARG A 124 22.76 8.84 -1.02
C ARG A 124 22.69 9.42 0.41
N PRO A 125 22.23 8.62 1.39
CA PRO A 125 22.23 9.04 2.78
C PRO A 125 23.68 9.14 3.28
N GLU A 126 23.95 10.13 4.12
CA GLU A 126 25.25 10.29 4.78
C GLU A 126 25.41 9.27 5.90
N ILE A 127 24.30 8.91 6.56
CA ILE A 127 24.27 7.99 7.69
C ILE A 127 23.18 6.94 7.45
N ILE A 128 23.54 5.67 7.63
CA ILE A 128 22.57 4.57 7.72
C ILE A 128 22.67 4.02 9.14
N LEU A 129 21.58 4.16 9.89
CA LEU A 129 21.45 3.59 11.23
C LEU A 129 20.63 2.31 11.13
N ILE A 130 21.21 1.23 11.64
CA ILE A 130 20.58 -0.09 11.65
C ILE A 130 20.36 -0.48 13.11
N ALA A 131 19.10 -0.69 13.50
CA ALA A 131 18.75 -1.14 14.84
C ALA A 131 17.81 -2.34 14.76
N PHE A 132 18.20 -3.45 15.36
CA PHE A 132 17.40 -4.67 15.42
C PHE A 132 17.33 -5.16 16.86
N HIS A 133 16.20 -5.74 17.23
CA HIS A 133 16.13 -6.58 18.41
C HIS A 133 17.10 -7.78 18.25
N PRO A 134 17.81 -8.20 19.31
CA PRO A 134 18.74 -9.33 19.23
C PRO A 134 18.12 -10.62 18.67
N ASP A 135 16.83 -10.86 18.94
CA ASP A 135 16.10 -12.02 18.41
C ASP A 135 15.89 -11.94 16.89
N SER A 136 15.79 -10.75 16.31
CA SER A 136 15.67 -10.56 14.87
C SER A 136 16.97 -10.90 14.14
N LEU A 137 18.11 -10.83 14.82
CA LEU A 137 19.41 -11.26 14.29
C LEU A 137 19.57 -12.79 14.30
N ARG A 138 18.86 -13.50 15.18
CA ARG A 138 18.95 -14.98 15.30
C ARG A 138 18.37 -15.72 14.11
N TRP A 139 17.34 -15.16 13.49
CA TRP A 139 16.81 -15.68 12.24
C TRP A 139 16.87 -14.57 11.22
N PRO A 140 17.74 -14.63 10.21
CA PRO A 140 17.93 -13.50 9.30
C PRO A 140 16.91 -13.42 8.16
N ARG A 141 16.06 -14.46 8.01
CA ARG A 141 15.18 -14.61 6.85
C ARG A 141 13.74 -14.22 7.15
N SER A 142 13.21 -13.36 6.30
CA SER A 142 11.80 -13.02 6.27
C SER A 142 10.98 -14.16 5.65
N GLU A 143 9.69 -14.18 5.96
CA GLU A 143 8.77 -15.00 5.19
C GLU A 143 8.82 -14.58 3.71
N LYS A 144 8.96 -15.56 2.80
CA LYS A 144 8.98 -15.33 1.34
C LYS A 144 7.79 -14.49 0.87
N TYR A 145 6.65 -14.63 1.53
CA TYR A 145 5.45 -13.85 1.26
C TYR A 145 5.71 -12.33 1.22
N TYR A 146 6.46 -11.79 2.18
CA TYR A 146 6.70 -10.34 2.23
C TYR A 146 7.69 -9.87 1.16
N LEU A 147 8.66 -10.71 0.79
CA LEU A 147 9.58 -10.42 -0.32
C LEU A 147 8.84 -10.43 -1.66
N ASP A 148 7.99 -11.44 -1.89
CA ASP A 148 7.15 -11.54 -3.09
C ASP A 148 6.18 -10.34 -3.17
N LEU A 149 5.60 -9.93 -2.04
CA LEU A 149 4.72 -8.77 -1.94
C LEU A 149 5.40 -7.47 -2.37
N MET A 150 6.63 -7.21 -1.92
CA MET A 150 7.40 -6.04 -2.35
C MET A 150 7.77 -6.11 -3.83
N ALA A 151 8.19 -7.29 -4.30
CA ALA A 151 8.52 -7.50 -5.71
C ALA A 151 7.31 -7.29 -6.63
N ASP A 152 6.13 -7.78 -6.25
CA ASP A 152 4.88 -7.57 -6.98
C ASP A 152 4.48 -6.10 -7.01
N TRP A 153 4.61 -5.40 -5.86
CA TRP A 153 4.33 -3.96 -5.77
C TRP A 153 5.20 -3.14 -6.73
N TRP A 154 6.51 -3.38 -6.76
CA TRP A 154 7.45 -2.68 -7.63
C TRP A 154 7.28 -3.03 -9.10
N ALA A 155 6.82 -4.24 -9.40
CA ALA A 155 6.47 -4.65 -10.77
C ALA A 155 5.10 -4.13 -11.23
N GLY A 156 4.35 -3.41 -10.37
CA GLY A 156 3.00 -2.94 -10.68
C GLY A 156 1.95 -4.05 -10.76
N ARG A 157 2.24 -5.24 -10.20
CA ARG A 157 1.28 -6.35 -10.11
C ARG A 157 0.41 -6.16 -8.87
N LEU A 158 -0.88 -6.50 -8.99
CA LEU A 158 -1.75 -6.56 -7.81
C LEU A 158 -1.22 -7.65 -6.88
N PRO A 159 -1.00 -7.37 -5.58
CA PRO A 159 -0.44 -8.38 -4.72
C PRO A 159 -1.47 -9.49 -4.52
N ARG A 160 -1.06 -10.72 -4.82
CA ARG A 160 -1.91 -11.91 -4.71
C ARG A 160 -2.41 -12.00 -3.28
N GLU A 161 -3.72 -12.17 -3.09
CA GLU A 161 -4.25 -12.63 -1.80
C GLU A 161 -3.58 -13.96 -1.50
N SER A 162 -2.66 -13.98 -0.53
CA SER A 162 -2.07 -15.22 -0.09
C SER A 162 -3.15 -16.01 0.64
N ALA A 163 -3.21 -17.31 0.36
CA ALA A 163 -4.09 -18.26 1.02
C ALA A 163 -3.69 -18.49 2.49
N ARG A 164 -3.52 -17.43 3.30
CA ARG A 164 -3.31 -17.50 4.75
C ARG A 164 -4.54 -18.02 5.51
N GLY A 165 -5.68 -18.21 4.82
CA GLY A 165 -6.93 -18.71 5.40
C GLY A 165 -7.15 -20.23 5.37
N ARG A 166 -6.13 -21.06 5.09
CA ARG A 166 -6.25 -22.53 5.24
C ARG A 166 -5.06 -23.11 6.00
N ARG A 167 -4.98 -22.84 7.29
CA ARG A 167 -4.37 -23.73 8.27
C ARG A 167 -5.18 -23.69 9.55
#